data_AF-A0A530LEA7-F1
#
_entry.id   AF-A0A530LEA7-F1
#
_cell.length_a   1.000
_cell.length_b   1.000
_cell.length_c   1.000
_cell.angle_alpha   90.00
_cell.angle_beta   90.00
_cell.angle_gamma   90.00
#
_symmetry.space_group_name_H-M   'P 1'
#
loop_
_entity.id
_entity.type
_entity.pdbx_description
1 polymer ?
#
loop_
_entity_poly.entity_id
_entity_poly.type
_entity_poly.pdbx_seq_one_letter_code
_entity_poly.pdbx_strand_id
1 'polypeptide(L)' 'MVRAAMKAPYLERDEEHLLALRWKENNDQHALHRITVAHMRLVISMASRFRHYGLPLGDLIQEGHVGLLEA' A
#
# COMPACT_ATOMS: atom_id res chain seq x y z
N MET A 1 12.07 1.06 -3.02
CA MET A 1 10.77 0.93 -2.32
C MET A 1 9.88 -0.16 -2.92
N VAL A 2 9.48 -0.09 -4.20
CA VAL A 2 8.61 -1.11 -4.86
C VAL A 2 9.06 -2.56 -4.65
N ARG A 3 10.36 -2.84 -4.83
CA ARG A 3 10.93 -4.19 -4.68
C ARG A 3 10.88 -4.73 -3.25
N ALA A 4 10.86 -3.85 -2.25
CA ALA A 4 10.75 -4.23 -0.84
C ALA A 4 9.29 -4.49 -0.46
N ALA A 5 8.36 -3.63 -0.91
CA ALA A 5 6.92 -3.83 -0.72
C ALA A 5 6.44 -5.15 -1.35
N MET A 6 6.90 -5.47 -2.56
CA MET A 6 6.53 -6.74 -3.22
C MET A 6 7.02 -8.01 -2.52
N LYS A 7 8.00 -7.91 -1.61
CA LYS A 7 8.50 -9.03 -0.79
C LYS A 7 7.82 -9.14 0.57
N ALA A 8 7.07 -8.12 1.00
CA ALA A 8 6.42 -8.12 2.29
C ALA A 8 5.24 -9.12 2.31
N PRO A 9 5.01 -9.88 3.39
CA PRO A 9 3.87 -10.80 3.49
C PRO A 9 2.54 -10.04 3.40
N TYR A 10 1.49 -10.72 2.93
CA TYR A 10 0.13 -10.20 3.08
C TYR A 10 -0.26 -10.28 4.56
N LEU A 11 -1.03 -9.30 5.01
CA LEU A 11 -1.61 -9.32 6.35
C LEU A 11 -2.95 -10.04 6.28
N GLU A 12 -3.18 -10.94 7.22
CA GLU A 12 -4.52 -11.46 7.47
C GLU A 12 -5.37 -10.38 8.15
N ARG A 13 -6.70 -10.47 7.98
CA ARG A 13 -7.64 -9.45 8.50
C ARG A 13 -7.48 -9.18 10.01
N ASP A 14 -7.25 -10.22 10.80
CA ASP A 14 -7.07 -10.09 12.24
C ASP A 14 -5.72 -9.44 12.60
N GLU A 15 -4.68 -9.71 11.81
CA GLU A 15 -3.35 -9.10 11.98
C GLU A 15 -3.41 -7.61 11.66
N GLU A 16 -4.11 -7.23 10.58
CA GLU A 16 -4.33 -5.85 10.20
C GLU A 16 -5.08 -5.08 11.30
N HIS A 17 -6.15 -5.67 11.86
CA HIS A 17 -6.90 -5.06 12.95
C HIS A 17 -6.03 -4.83 14.20
N LEU A 18 -5.22 -5.82 14.58
CA LEU A 18 -4.29 -5.71 15.70
C LEU A 18 -3.23 -4.63 15.48
N LEU A 19 -2.67 -4.53 14.27
CA LEU A 19 -1.70 -3.49 13.93
C LEU A 19 -2.35 -2.10 13.97
N ALA A 20 -3.59 -1.96 13.49
CA ALA A 20 -4.30 -0.70 13.50
C ALA A 20 -4.61 -0.23 14.93
N LEU A 21 -5.03 -1.16 15.81
CA LEU A 21 -5.22 -0.88 17.24
C LEU A 21 -3.90 -0.46 17.90
N ARG A 22 -2.80 -1.19 17.67
CA ARG A 22 -1.48 -0.86 18.25
C ARG A 22 -1.00 0.52 17.81
N TRP A 23 -1.18 0.87 16.55
CA TRP A 23 -0.84 2.20 16.07
C TRP A 23 -1.71 3.27 16.73
N LYS A 24 -3.03 3.05 16.80
CA LYS A 24 -3.98 4.01 17.40
C LYS A 24 -3.75 4.23 18.90
N GLU A 25 -3.50 3.16 19.65
CA GLU A 25 -3.40 3.20 21.12
C GLU A 25 -2.00 3.56 21.59
N ASN A 26 -0.96 3.04 20.91
CA ASN A 26 0.42 3.15 21.38
C ASN A 26 1.30 4.03 20.49
N ASN A 27 0.73 4.64 19.44
CA ASN A 27 1.48 5.39 18.43
C ASN A 27 2.61 4.56 17.79
N ASP A 28 2.40 3.24 17.71
CA ASP A 28 3.38 2.26 17.26
C ASP A 28 3.71 2.48 15.76
N GLN A 29 4.86 3.11 15.52
CA GLN A 29 5.36 3.40 14.18
C GLN A 29 5.74 2.13 13.41
N HIS A 30 6.08 1.05 14.10
CA HIS A 30 6.38 -0.23 13.47
C HIS A 30 5.09 -0.90 12.97
N ALA A 31 3.99 -0.77 13.73
CA ALA A 31 2.68 -1.22 13.28
C ALA A 31 2.21 -0.44 12.04
N LEU A 32 2.35 0.89 12.06
CA LEU A 32 2.08 1.74 10.90
C LEU A 32 2.91 1.32 9.68
N HIS A 33 4.22 1.13 9.86
CA HIS A 33 5.11 0.72 8.79
C HIS A 33 4.69 -0.62 8.16
N ARG A 34 4.32 -1.62 8.97
CA ARG A 34 3.84 -2.92 8.47
C ARG A 34 2.55 -2.78 7.66
N ILE A 35 1.58 -2.00 8.14
CA ILE A 35 0.33 -1.73 7.43
C ILE A 35 0.62 -1.07 6.08
N THR A 36 1.41 0.02 6.08
CA THR A 36 1.72 0.78 4.86
C THR A 36 2.43 -0.08 3.80
N VAL A 37 3.40 -0.90 4.21
CA VAL A 37 4.15 -1.76 3.27
C VAL A 37 3.25 -2.85 2.67
N ALA A 38 2.37 -3.46 3.47
CA ALA A 38 1.42 -4.46 2.98
C ALA A 38 0.41 -3.86 1.98
N HIS A 39 -0.09 -2.65 2.26
CA HIS A 39 -0.99 -1.93 1.34
C HIS A 39 -0.29 -1.53 0.04
N MET A 40 0.95 -1.06 0.10
CA MET A 40 1.73 -0.75 -1.11
C MET A 40 1.91 -1.99 -2.00
N ARG A 41 2.13 -3.19 -1.42
CA ARG A 41 2.16 -4.44 -2.19
C ARG A 41 0.85 -4.69 -2.93
N LEU A 42 -0.28 -4.48 -2.27
CA LEU A 42 -1.60 -4.64 -2.88
C LEU A 42 -1.79 -3.66 -4.06
N VAL A 43 -1.48 -2.38 -3.85
CA VAL A 43 -1.55 -1.33 -4.89
C VAL A 43 -0.68 -1.68 -6.08
N ILE A 44 0.57 -2.10 -5.86
CA ILE A 44 1.49 -2.50 -6.94
C ILE A 44 0.94 -3.73 -7.68
N SER A 45 0.36 -4.71 -6.97
CA SER A 45 -0.25 -5.88 -7.59
C SER A 45 -1.45 -5.52 -8.46
N MET A 46 -2.32 -4.60 -8.00
CA MET A 46 -3.45 -4.11 -8.78
C MET A 46 -2.99 -3.34 -10.01
N ALA A 47 -2.06 -2.39 -9.84
CA ALA A 47 -1.47 -1.61 -10.94
C ALA A 47 -0.78 -2.49 -11.98
N SER A 48 -0.14 -3.60 -11.56
CA SER A 48 0.50 -4.54 -12.49
C SER A 48 -0.48 -5.20 -13.46
N ARG A 49 -1.76 -5.37 -13.07
CA ARG A 49 -2.82 -5.89 -13.94
C ARG A 49 -3.18 -4.91 -15.06
N PHE A 50 -2.95 -3.62 -14.85
CA PHE A 50 -3.17 -2.57 -15.85
C PHE A 50 -1.95 -2.29 -16.73
N ARG A 51 -0.80 -2.95 -16.47
CA ARG A 51 0.45 -2.77 -17.27
C ARG A 51 0.27 -3.11 -18.76
N HIS A 52 -0.71 -3.94 -19.10
CA HIS A 52 -0.95 -4.40 -20.48
C HIS A 52 -1.87 -3.45 -21.26
N TYR A 53 -2.42 -2.42 -20.61
CA TYR A 53 -3.25 -1.39 -21.26
C TYR A 53 -2.42 -0.26 -21.91
N GLY A 54 -1.08 -0.40 -21.99
CA GLY A 54 -0.21 0.54 -22.72
C GLY A 54 0.08 1.86 -22.01
N LEU A 55 -0.40 2.05 -20.77
CA LEU A 55 -0.16 3.27 -19.99
C LEU A 55 1.18 3.20 -19.24
N PRO A 56 2.02 4.25 -19.29
CA PRO A 56 3.23 4.33 -18.47
C PRO A 56 2.84 4.22 -17.00
N LEU A 57 3.34 3.19 -16.32
CA LEU A 57 3.03 2.91 -14.92
C LEU A 57 3.34 4.11 -13.98
N GLY A 58 4.25 5.00 -14.39
CA GLY A 58 4.58 6.24 -13.68
C GLY A 58 3.48 7.30 -13.72
N ASP A 59 2.73 7.39 -14.83
CA ASP A 59 1.71 8.42 -15.02
C ASP A 59 0.42 8.08 -14.25
N LEU A 60 0.03 6.80 -14.22
CA LEU A 60 -1.08 6.29 -13.40
C LEU A 60 -0.86 6.50 -11.89
N ILE A 61 0.38 6.36 -11.42
CA ILE A 61 0.73 6.58 -10.01
C ILE A 61 0.65 8.07 -9.68
N GLN A 62 1.07 8.94 -10.60
CA GLN A 62 1.03 10.39 -10.41
C GLN A 62 -0.40 10.95 -10.46
N GLU A 63 -1.22 10.52 -11.42
CA GLU A 63 -2.63 10.94 -11.49
C GLU A 63 -3.44 10.43 -10.29
N GLY A 64 -3.20 9.20 -9.84
CA GLY A 64 -3.85 8.66 -8.64
C GLY A 64 -3.51 9.44 -7.37
N HIS A 65 -2.31 10.02 -7.27
CA HIS A 65 -1.90 10.81 -6.11
C HIS A 65 -2.56 12.21 -6.10
N VAL A 66 -2.79 12.81 -7.28
CA VAL A 66 -3.54 14.07 -7.43
C VAL A 66 -5.03 13.85 -7.11
N GLY A 67 -5.64 12.77 -7.63
CA GLY A 67 -7.03 12.45 -7.34
C GLY A 67 -7.32 12.14 -5.86
N LEU A 68 -6.32 11.67 -5.11
CA LEU A 68 -6.44 11.47 -3.66
C LEU A 68 -6.31 12.77 -2.84
N LEU A 69 -5.72 13.82 -3.45
CA LEU A 69 -5.54 15.14 -2.83
C LEU A 69 -6.70 16.10 -3.12
N GLU A 70 -7.45 15.87 -4.19
CA GLU A 70 -8.62 16.70 -4.58
C GLU A 70 -9.97 16.16 -4.07
N ALA A 71 -10.03 14.94 -3.53
CA ALA A 71 -11.26 14.28 -3.06
C ALA A 71 -11.55 14.45 -1.56
#